data_AF-A0A2S0XC52-F1
#
_entry.id   AF-A0A2S0XC52-F1
#
_cell.length_a   1.000
_cell.length_b   1.000
_cell.length_c   1.000
_cell.angle_alpha   90.00
_cell.angle_beta   90.00
_cell.angle_gamma   90.00
#
_symmetry.space_group_name_H-M   'P 1'
#
loop_
_entity.id
_entity.type
_entity.pdbx_description
1 polymer ?
#
loop_
_entity_poly.entity_id
_entity_poly.type
_entity_poly.pdbx_seq_one_letter_code
_entity_poly.pdbx_strand_id
1 'polypeptide(L)'
;MMHVAPSAGFSEASSHDADIGRYLSHFGRVEALKLQVDSARRAANDSLGRLNALPQPEVGESTLFVAALDIHRRDREALFEAMRQLETAREALRLAASTVVPGR
;
A
#
# COMPACT_ATOMS: atom_id res chain seq x y z
N MET A 1 -58.07 -7.78 3.41
CA MET A 1 -56.68 -7.56 3.86
C MET A 1 -55.76 -7.90 2.70
N MET A 2 -55.10 -6.91 2.10
CA MET A 2 -54.06 -7.18 1.09
C MET A 2 -52.73 -7.38 1.83
N HIS A 3 -52.16 -8.57 1.73
CA HIS A 3 -50.80 -8.84 2.16
C HIS A 3 -49.85 -8.35 1.07
N VAL A 4 -49.28 -7.16 1.25
CA VAL A 4 -48.17 -6.67 0.43
C VAL A 4 -46.89 -7.33 0.97
N ALA A 5 -46.25 -8.15 0.15
CA ALA A 5 -44.97 -8.76 0.49
C ALA A 5 -43.87 -7.67 0.59
N PRO A 6 -42.90 -7.80 1.52
CA PRO A 6 -41.89 -6.78 1.71
C PRO A 6 -40.81 -6.87 0.63
N SER A 7 -40.74 -5.82 -0.20
CA SER A 7 -39.49 -5.13 -0.60
C SER A 7 -38.20 -5.95 -0.70
N ALA A 8 -38.13 -6.99 -1.54
CA ALA A 8 -36.86 -7.66 -1.85
C ALA A 8 -35.90 -6.75 -2.64
N GLY A 9 -36.43 -5.84 -3.49
CA GLY A 9 -35.62 -4.98 -4.35
C GLY A 9 -34.89 -3.81 -3.66
N PHE A 10 -35.27 -3.44 -2.43
CA PHE A 10 -34.61 -2.35 -1.71
C PHE A 10 -33.32 -2.82 -1.00
N SER A 11 -33.26 -4.07 -0.55
CA SER A 11 -32.07 -4.62 0.11
C SER A 11 -30.93 -4.87 -0.85
N GLU A 12 -31.19 -5.39 -2.05
CA GLU A 12 -30.15 -5.67 -3.07
C GLU A 12 -29.52 -4.38 -3.64
N ALA A 13 -30.32 -3.33 -3.86
CA ALA A 13 -29.79 -2.03 -4.28
C ALA A 13 -28.85 -1.43 -3.22
N SER A 14 -29.22 -1.55 -1.93
CA SER A 14 -28.39 -1.06 -0.83
C SER A 14 -27.10 -1.86 -0.62
N SER A 15 -27.09 -3.17 -0.92
CA SER A 15 -25.87 -3.97 -0.84
C SER A 15 -24.91 -3.67 -1.98
N HIS A 16 -25.43 -3.46 -3.19
CA HIS A 16 -24.61 -3.12 -4.35
C HIS A 16 -23.93 -1.75 -4.20
N ASP A 17 -24.65 -0.74 -3.68
CA ASP A 17 -24.06 0.56 -3.37
C ASP A 17 -22.95 0.46 -2.29
N ALA A 18 -23.16 -0.41 -1.29
CA ALA A 18 -22.14 -0.68 -0.26
C ALA A 18 -20.89 -1.37 -0.83
N ASP A 19 -21.06 -2.28 -1.79
CA ASP A 19 -19.95 -2.96 -2.48
C ASP A 19 -19.14 -1.99 -3.35
N ILE A 20 -19.82 -1.10 -4.10
CA ILE A 20 -19.17 -0.04 -4.87
C ILE A 20 -18.39 0.91 -3.95
N GLY A 21 -18.99 1.35 -2.84
CA GLY A 21 -18.33 2.20 -1.85
C GLY A 21 -17.06 1.55 -1.28
N ARG A 22 -17.12 0.25 -0.97
CA ARG A 22 -15.97 -0.53 -0.50
C ARG A 22 -14.88 -0.61 -1.58
N TYR A 23 -15.25 -0.87 -2.83
CA TYR A 23 -14.32 -0.88 -3.96
C TYR A 23 -13.58 0.46 -4.11
N LEU A 24 -14.30 1.58 -4.13
CA LEU A 24 -13.71 2.91 -4.28
C LEU A 24 -12.78 3.25 -3.10
N SER A 25 -13.15 2.86 -1.88
CA SER A 25 -12.28 3.02 -0.70
C SER A 25 -10.98 2.22 -0.83
N HIS A 26 -11.05 0.96 -1.27
CA HIS A 26 -9.84 0.16 -1.51
C HIS A 26 -8.99 0.72 -2.65
N PHE A 27 -9.63 1.22 -3.71
CA PHE A 27 -8.94 1.85 -4.83
C PHE A 27 -8.16 3.10 -4.37
N GLY A 28 -8.81 4.00 -3.63
CA GLY A 28 -8.15 5.18 -3.07
C GLY A 28 -6.97 4.82 -2.16
N ARG A 29 -7.12 3.76 -1.34
CA ARG A 29 -6.02 3.25 -0.50
C ARG A 29 -4.84 2.73 -1.33
N VAL A 30 -5.10 2.01 -2.43
CA VAL A 30 -4.05 1.52 -3.34
C VAL A 30 -3.28 2.69 -3.96
N GLU A 31 -3.98 3.72 -4.43
CA GLU A 31 -3.34 4.90 -5.02
C GLU A 31 -2.47 5.66 -3.98
N ALA A 32 -2.96 5.83 -2.75
CA ALA A 32 -2.16 6.42 -1.68
C ALA A 32 -0.90 5.61 -1.37
N LEU A 33 -1.02 4.27 -1.33
CA LEU A 33 0.11 3.38 -1.06
C LEU A 33 1.14 3.35 -2.20
N LYS A 34 0.72 3.52 -3.47
CA LYS A 34 1.66 3.69 -4.58
C LYS A 34 2.55 4.92 -4.38
N LEU A 35 1.94 6.05 -4.02
CA LEU A 35 2.68 7.29 -3.73
C LEU A 35 3.65 7.10 -2.56
N GLN A 36 3.24 6.35 -1.52
CA GLN A 36 4.08 6.03 -0.38
C GLN A 36 5.27 5.14 -0.78
N VAL A 37 5.06 4.12 -1.62
CA VAL A 37 6.14 3.28 -2.16
C VAL A 37 7.13 4.12 -2.97
N ASP A 38 6.65 5.03 -3.82
CA ASP A 38 7.51 5.91 -4.61
C ASP A 38 8.30 6.89 -3.74
N SER A 39 7.73 7.36 -2.64
CA SER A 39 8.43 8.18 -1.66
C SER A 39 9.51 7.37 -0.92
N ALA A 40 9.17 6.19 -0.41
CA ALA A 40 10.12 5.31 0.29
C ALA A 40 11.26 4.86 -0.62
N ARG A 41 10.98 4.61 -1.90
CA ARG A 41 11.98 4.25 -2.91
C ARG A 41 12.98 5.37 -3.13
N ARG A 42 12.51 6.62 -3.20
CA ARG A 42 13.39 7.79 -3.31
C ARG A 42 14.28 7.92 -2.07
N ALA A 43 13.73 7.81 -0.87
CA ALA A 43 14.50 7.86 0.36
C ALA A 43 15.60 6.79 0.42
N ALA A 44 15.26 5.53 0.08
CA ALA A 44 16.21 4.42 0.04
C ALA A 44 17.34 4.62 -1.00
N ASN A 45 17.00 5.18 -2.17
CA ASN A 45 17.99 5.52 -3.19
C ASN A 45 18.90 6.67 -2.75
N ASP A 46 18.34 7.70 -2.11
CA ASP A 46 19.10 8.85 -1.62
C ASP A 46 20.07 8.45 -0.51
N SER A 47 19.64 7.61 0.44
CA SER A 47 20.53 7.09 1.49
C SER A 47 21.60 6.14 0.95
N LEU A 48 21.28 5.34 -0.07
CA LEU A 48 22.29 4.54 -0.78
C LEU A 48 23.32 5.44 -1.49
N GLY A 49 22.86 6.51 -2.15
CA GLY A 49 23.73 7.48 -2.79
C GLY A 49 24.68 8.15 -1.79
N ARG A 50 24.18 8.54 -0.62
CA ARG A 50 25.00 9.09 0.47
C ARG A 50 26.01 8.06 1.00
N LEU A 51 25.60 6.82 1.21
CA LEU A 51 26.47 5.75 1.66
C LEU A 51 27.62 5.50 0.67
N ASN A 52 27.31 5.47 -0.64
CA ASN A 52 28.31 5.26 -1.69
C ASN A 52 29.25 6.46 -1.90
N ALA A 53 28.82 7.66 -1.52
CA ALA A 53 29.64 8.87 -1.58
C ALA A 53 30.66 8.97 -0.44
N LEU A 54 30.51 8.16 0.63
CA LEU A 54 31.47 8.14 1.72
C LEU A 54 32.76 7.43 1.27
N PRO A 55 33.93 7.95 1.69
CA PRO A 55 35.19 7.24 1.47
C PRO A 55 35.11 5.87 2.13
N GLN A 56 35.72 4.86 1.49
CA GLN A 56 35.81 3.53 2.09
C GLN A 56 36.52 3.66 3.43
N PRO A 57 36.01 3.03 4.50
CA PRO A 57 36.68 3.08 5.79
C PRO A 57 38.06 2.42 5.64
N GLU A 58 39.13 3.22 5.68
CA GLU A 58 40.46 2.69 5.98
C GLU A 58 40.40 2.01 7.34
N VAL A 59 41.14 0.92 7.54
CA VAL A 59 41.04 0.03 8.71
C VAL A 59 40.96 0.83 10.02
N GLY A 60 39.75 0.97 10.55
CA GLY A 60 39.42 1.86 11.66
C GLY A 60 38.04 2.48 11.48
N GLU A 61 37.13 2.19 12.42
CA GLU A 61 35.71 2.55 12.39
C GLU A 61 35.41 3.99 11.94
N SER A 62 35.01 4.16 10.68
CA SER A 62 34.35 5.41 10.27
C SER A 62 32.93 5.39 10.82
N THR A 63 32.74 6.02 11.98
CA THR A 63 31.44 6.22 12.64
C THR A 63 30.38 6.81 11.69
N LEU A 64 30.81 7.60 10.70
CA LEU A 64 29.96 8.15 9.65
C LEU A 64 29.46 7.09 8.66
N PHE A 65 30.31 6.13 8.28
CA PHE A 65 29.90 5.02 7.41
C PHE A 65 28.88 4.12 8.10
N VAL A 66 29.12 3.77 9.36
CA VAL A 66 28.19 2.94 10.16
C VAL A 66 26.84 3.64 10.30
N ALA A 67 26.84 4.94 10.64
CA ALA A 67 25.61 5.72 10.74
C ALA A 67 24.84 5.80 9.40
N ALA A 68 25.55 6.02 8.28
CA ALA A 68 24.93 6.06 6.95
C ALA A 68 24.37 4.70 6.54
N LEU A 69 25.06 3.60 6.88
CA LEU A 69 24.60 2.24 6.62
C LEU A 69 23.32 1.93 7.41
N ASP A 70 23.25 2.34 8.68
CA ASP A 70 22.07 2.13 9.51
C ASP A 70 20.87 2.96 9.03
N ILE A 71 21.08 4.20 8.58
CA ILE A 71 20.05 5.00 7.91
C ILE A 71 19.54 4.26 6.66
N HIS A 72 20.44 3.83 5.79
CA HIS A 72 20.06 3.12 4.58
C HIS A 72 19.28 1.83 4.86
N ARG A 73 19.67 1.06 5.89
CA ARG A 73 18.94 -0.14 6.32
C ARG A 73 17.50 0.18 6.73
N ARG A 74 17.29 1.25 7.50
CA ARG A 74 15.95 1.70 7.92
C ARG A 74 15.11 2.14 6.72
N ASP A 75 15.67 2.93 5.81
CA ASP A 75 14.94 3.39 4.62
C ASP A 75 14.55 2.20 3.73
N ARG A 76 15.44 1.22 3.60
CA ARG A 76 15.17 -0.01 2.84
C ARG A 76 14.08 -0.85 3.49
N GLU A 77 14.07 -0.96 4.81
CA GLU A 77 13.00 -1.64 5.55
C GLU A 77 11.65 -0.92 5.39
N ALA A 78 11.64 0.41 5.46
CA ALA A 78 10.44 1.21 5.20
C ALA A 78 9.90 1.02 3.78
N LEU A 79 10.78 0.92 2.77
CA LEU A 79 10.39 0.59 1.40
C LEU A 79 9.74 -0.79 1.31
N PHE A 80 10.35 -1.83 1.88
CA PHE A 80 9.77 -3.17 1.86
C PHE A 80 8.42 -3.23 2.57
N GLU A 81 8.27 -2.51 3.68
CA GLU A 81 7.01 -2.42 4.39
C GLU A 81 5.92 -1.74 3.56
N ALA A 82 6.23 -0.61 2.92
CA ALA A 82 5.30 0.07 2.02
C ALA A 82 4.87 -0.85 0.85
N MET A 83 5.82 -1.62 0.28
CA MET A 83 5.51 -2.60 -0.78
C MET A 83 4.58 -3.72 -0.28
N ARG A 84 4.80 -4.25 0.93
CA ARG A 84 3.91 -5.25 1.54
C ARG A 84 2.51 -4.70 1.72
N GLN A 85 2.39 -3.49 2.26
CA GLN A 85 1.09 -2.83 2.46
C GLN A 85 0.36 -2.59 1.14
N LEU A 86 1.08 -2.18 0.09
CA LEU A 86 0.52 -2.03 -1.25
C LEU A 86 -0.02 -3.36 -1.78
N GLU A 87 0.72 -4.46 -1.65
CA GLU A 87 0.23 -5.76 -2.13
C GLU A 87 -0.99 -6.23 -1.35
N THR A 88 -1.01 -6.07 -0.02
CA THR A 88 -2.20 -6.36 0.80
C THR A 88 -3.41 -5.53 0.36
N ALA A 89 -3.21 -4.24 0.06
CA ALA A 89 -4.31 -3.38 -0.41
C ALA A 89 -4.80 -3.76 -1.81
N ARG A 90 -3.90 -4.17 -2.72
CA ARG A 90 -4.26 -4.69 -4.04
C ARG A 90 -5.08 -5.96 -3.93
N GLU A 91 -4.74 -6.84 -3.01
CA GLU A 91 -5.51 -8.06 -2.78
C GLU A 91 -6.91 -7.76 -2.25
N ALA A 92 -7.02 -6.85 -1.27
CA ALA A 92 -8.32 -6.38 -0.79
C ALA A 92 -9.17 -5.74 -1.91
N LEU A 93 -8.54 -4.98 -2.81
CA LEU A 93 -9.22 -4.40 -3.97
C LEU A 93 -9.71 -5.47 -4.95
N ARG A 94 -8.90 -6.52 -5.23
CA ARG A 94 -9.31 -7.65 -6.10
C ARG A 94 -10.52 -8.39 -5.51
N LEU A 95 -10.51 -8.63 -4.19
CA LEU A 95 -11.63 -9.24 -3.49
C LEU A 95 -12.89 -8.37 -3.58
N ALA A 96 -12.78 -7.06 -3.35
CA ALA A 96 -13.91 -6.15 -3.50
C ALA A 96 -14.39 -6.03 -4.96
N ALA A 97 -13.50 -6.12 -5.95
CA ALA A 97 -13.89 -6.12 -7.36
C ALA A 97 -14.73 -7.35 -7.73
N SER A 98 -14.42 -8.50 -7.14
CA SER A 98 -15.16 -9.75 -7.38
C SER A 98 -16.60 -9.75 -6.84
N THR A 99 -16.90 -8.88 -5.87
CA THR A 99 -18.27 -8.70 -5.33
C THR A 99 -19.09 -7.70 -6.14
N VAL A 100 -18.44 -6.67 -6.72
CA VAL A 100 -19.11 -5.67 -7.56
C VAL A 100 -19.40 -6.20 -8.97
N VAL A 101 -18.50 -7.02 -9.53
CA VAL A 101 -18.68 -7.70 -10.81
C VAL A 101 -18.60 -9.20 -10.58
N PRO A 102 -19.70 -9.84 -10.12
CA PRO A 102 -19.76 -11.30 -10.11
C PRO A 102 -19.63 -11.77 -11.57
N GLY A 103 -18.68 -12.68 -11.82
CA GLY A 103 -18.39 -13.17 -13.16
C GLY A 103 -19.64 -13.63 -13.91
N ARG A 104 -19.68 -13.31 -15.21
CA ARG A 104 -20.58 -13.93 -16.20
C ARG A 104 -20.39 -15.44 -16.27
#